data_AF-A0A6M0HRP0-F1
#
_entry.id   AF-A0A6M0HRP0-F1
#
_cell.length_a   1.000
_cell.length_b   1.000
_cell.length_c   1.000
_cell.angle_alpha   90.00
_cell.angle_beta   90.00
_cell.angle_gamma   90.00
#
_symmetry.space_group_name_H-M   'P 1'
#
loop_
_entity.id
_entity.type
_entity.pdbx_description
1 polymer ?
#
loop_
_entity_poly.entity_id
_entity_poly.type
_entity_poly.pdbx_seq_one_letter_code
_entity_poly.pdbx_strand_id
1 'polypeptide(L)'
;MAHSVPPRYSAAELIEELREAAEEIAPELNGIRAEETLEGESAQMIEEMVDALKRIASGAPRPQDLARAALDAKAPLKPFGRPKNTVVKLVKPRR
;
A
#
# COMPACT_ATOMS: atom_id res chain seq x y z
N MET A 1 -2.20 -18.68 -31.29
CA MET A 1 -2.23 -17.29 -30.79
C MET A 1 -0.90 -17.04 -30.10
N ALA A 2 -0.16 -16.01 -30.51
CA ALA A 2 1.09 -15.65 -29.83
C ALA A 2 0.71 -15.06 -28.47
N HIS A 3 0.98 -15.79 -27.39
CA HIS A 3 0.88 -15.23 -26.06
C HIS A 3 2.00 -14.20 -25.93
N SER A 4 1.65 -12.91 -26.03
CA SER A 4 2.58 -11.84 -25.66
C SER A 4 2.98 -12.09 -24.21
N VAL A 5 4.27 -12.26 -23.96
CA VAL A 5 4.79 -12.31 -22.58
C VAL A 5 4.30 -11.03 -21.91
N PRO A 6 3.55 -11.12 -20.80
CA PRO A 6 3.07 -9.93 -20.14
C PRO A 6 4.29 -9.06 -19.77
N PRO A 7 4.19 -7.74 -19.91
CA PRO A 7 5.26 -6.85 -19.50
C PRO A 7 5.71 -7.21 -18.08
N ARG A 8 7.03 -7.40 -17.90
CA ARG A 8 7.61 -7.68 -16.60
C ARG A 8 7.66 -6.38 -15.83
N TYR A 9 6.57 -6.03 -15.16
CA TYR A 9 6.59 -4.96 -14.17
C TYR A 9 7.51 -5.37 -13.02
N SER A 10 8.40 -4.47 -12.63
CA SER A 10 9.00 -4.55 -11.31
C SER A 10 7.90 -4.36 -10.26
N ALA A 11 8.12 -4.91 -9.07
CA ALA A 11 7.14 -4.72 -8.00
C ALA A 11 6.98 -3.23 -7.62
N ALA A 12 8.01 -2.41 -7.82
CA ALA A 12 7.93 -0.97 -7.59
C ALA A 12 7.00 -0.28 -8.58
N GLU A 13 7.13 -0.58 -9.88
CA GLU A 13 6.24 -0.04 -10.92
C GLU A 13 4.78 -0.45 -10.69
N LEU A 14 4.55 -1.72 -10.31
CA LEU A 14 3.19 -2.20 -10.01
C LEU A 14 2.59 -1.51 -8.77
N ILE A 15 3.38 -1.29 -7.71
CA ILE A 15 2.93 -0.57 -6.52
C ILE A 15 2.57 0.89 -6.88
N GLU A 16 3.37 1.53 -7.72
CA GLU A 16 3.13 2.90 -8.17
C GLU A 16 1.85 3.00 -9.00
N GLU A 17 1.67 2.13 -9.99
CA GLU A 17 0.46 2.08 -10.83
C GLU A 17 -0.81 1.87 -9.99
N LEU A 18 -0.77 0.98 -9.00
CA LEU A 18 -1.90 0.74 -8.11
C LEU A 18 -2.21 1.95 -7.21
N ARG A 19 -1.18 2.67 -6.75
CA ARG A 19 -1.38 3.90 -5.97
C ARG A 19 -1.98 5.01 -6.83
N GLU A 20 -1.50 5.17 -8.06
CA GLU A 20 -2.06 6.14 -9.01
C GLU A 20 -3.52 5.83 -9.32
N ALA A 21 -3.85 4.56 -9.60
CA ALA A 21 -5.24 4.13 -9.83
C ALA A 21 -6.14 4.39 -8.61
N ALA A 22 -5.64 4.11 -7.40
CA ALA A 22 -6.35 4.42 -6.16
C ALA A 22 -6.59 5.93 -5.98
N GLU A 23 -5.60 6.78 -6.28
CA GLU A 23 -5.75 8.24 -6.22
C GLU A 23 -6.70 8.78 -7.30
N GLU A 24 -6.76 8.15 -8.47
CA GLU A 24 -7.69 8.50 -9.55
C GLU A 24 -9.15 8.19 -9.18
N ILE A 25 -9.38 7.04 -8.55
CA ILE A 25 -10.74 6.55 -8.23
C ILE A 25 -11.26 7.16 -6.91
N ALA A 26 -10.40 7.46 -5.93
CA ALA A 26 -10.83 7.94 -4.61
C ALA A 26 -11.77 9.17 -4.62
N PRO A 27 -11.58 10.19 -5.48
CA PRO A 27 -12.52 11.32 -5.57
C PRO A 27 -13.93 10.93 -6.03
N GLU A 28 -14.06 9.82 -6.75
CA GLU A 28 -15.36 9.28 -7.20
C GLU A 28 -16.05 8.47 -6.09
N LEU A 29 -15.28 8.02 -5.10
CA LEU A 29 -15.78 7.24 -3.98
C LEU A 29 -16.18 8.17 -2.82
N ASN A 30 -17.41 8.03 -2.34
CA ASN A 30 -18.01 8.92 -1.36
C ASN A 30 -17.31 8.86 0.02
N GLY A 31 -16.25 9.67 0.19
CA GLY A 31 -15.49 9.79 1.44
C GLY A 31 -14.50 8.66 1.72
N ILE A 32 -14.21 7.80 0.75
CA ILE A 32 -13.20 6.75 0.86
C ILE A 32 -11.82 7.34 0.55
N ARG A 33 -10.82 7.11 1.39
CA ARG A 33 -9.45 7.55 1.11
C ARG A 33 -8.79 6.63 0.08
N ALA A 34 -7.82 7.14 -0.66
CA ALA A 34 -7.13 6.36 -1.69
C ALA A 34 -6.47 5.09 -1.13
N GLU A 35 -5.87 5.16 0.07
CA GLU A 35 -5.31 3.98 0.73
C GLU A 35 -6.36 2.92 1.12
N GLU A 36 -7.64 3.29 1.20
CA GLU A 36 -8.78 2.43 1.55
C GLU A 36 -9.50 1.84 0.33
N THR A 37 -9.04 2.14 -0.89
CA THR A 37 -9.55 1.45 -2.08
C THR A 37 -8.91 0.07 -2.23
N LEU A 38 -9.50 -0.79 -3.09
CA LEU A 38 -8.95 -2.11 -3.37
C LEU A 38 -7.54 -2.02 -3.96
N GLU A 39 -7.31 -1.05 -4.84
CA GLU A 39 -6.02 -0.78 -5.47
C GLU A 39 -5.00 -0.33 -4.41
N GLY A 40 -5.42 0.52 -3.47
CA GLY A 40 -4.55 0.98 -2.38
C GLY A 40 -4.18 -0.12 -1.39
N GLU A 41 -5.15 -0.93 -0.99
CA GLU A 41 -4.94 -2.14 -0.18
C GLU A 41 -3.98 -3.10 -0.89
N SER A 42 -4.17 -3.31 -2.19
CA SER A 42 -3.32 -4.18 -3.01
C SER A 42 -1.90 -3.66 -3.12
N ALA A 43 -1.71 -2.35 -3.34
CA ALA A 43 -0.40 -1.72 -3.39
C ALA A 43 0.37 -1.93 -2.08
N GLN A 44 -0.31 -1.75 -0.94
CA GLN A 44 0.30 -1.96 0.38
C GLN A 44 0.62 -3.44 0.63
N MET A 45 -0.26 -4.36 0.28
CA MET A 45 0.00 -5.80 0.42
C MET A 45 1.26 -6.21 -0.35
N ILE A 46 1.39 -5.76 -1.60
CA ILE A 46 2.58 -6.05 -2.43
C ILE A 46 3.83 -5.42 -1.82
N GLU A 47 3.75 -4.19 -1.30
CA GLU A 47 4.86 -3.52 -0.62
C GLU A 47 5.36 -4.35 0.59
N GLU A 48 4.46 -4.81 1.46
CA GLU A 48 4.81 -5.64 2.63
C GLU A 48 5.42 -6.98 2.22
N MET A 49 4.89 -7.61 1.16
CA MET A 49 5.45 -8.85 0.63
C MET A 49 6.87 -8.65 0.07
N VAL A 50 7.10 -7.56 -0.67
CA VAL A 50 8.42 -7.22 -1.21
C VAL A 50 9.41 -6.94 -0.08
N ASP A 51 9.01 -6.21 0.97
CA ASP A 51 9.87 -5.96 2.13
C ASP A 51 10.23 -7.27 2.85
N ALA A 52 9.24 -8.14 3.10
CA ALA A 52 9.49 -9.43 3.71
C ALA A 52 10.44 -10.29 2.87
N LEU A 53 10.26 -10.35 1.55
CA LEU A 53 11.16 -11.07 0.65
C LEU A 53 12.58 -10.50 0.67
N LYS A 54 12.75 -9.18 0.69
CA LYS A 54 14.07 -8.53 0.82
C LYS A 54 14.75 -8.91 2.14
N ARG A 55 14.00 -8.89 3.24
CA ARG A 55 14.52 -9.27 4.57
C ARG A 55 14.91 -10.73 4.63
N ILE A 56 14.10 -11.62 4.07
CA ILE A 56 14.40 -13.05 3.95
C ILE A 56 15.67 -13.26 3.11
N ALA A 57 15.77 -12.60 1.95
CA ALA A 57 16.95 -12.66 1.10
C ALA A 57 18.23 -12.15 1.81
N SER A 58 18.10 -11.18 2.72
CA SER A 58 19.20 -10.70 3.57
C SER A 58 19.55 -11.61 4.76
N GLY A 59 18.90 -12.77 4.90
CA GLY A 59 19.20 -13.74 5.95
C GLY A 59 18.51 -13.46 7.30
N ALA A 60 17.32 -12.87 7.28
CA ALA A 60 16.58 -12.58 8.51
C ALA A 60 16.28 -13.87 9.33
N PRO A 61 16.37 -13.80 10.67
CA PRO A 61 15.97 -14.91 11.52
C PRO A 61 14.47 -15.16 11.39
N ARG A 62 14.07 -16.44 11.38
CA ARG A 62 12.67 -16.89 11.30
C ARG A 62 11.93 -16.39 10.04
N PRO A 63 12.40 -16.74 8.82
CA PRO A 63 11.82 -16.26 7.57
C PRO A 63 10.35 -16.66 7.37
N GLN A 64 9.90 -17.79 7.95
CA GLN A 64 8.51 -18.23 7.88
C GLN A 64 7.56 -17.26 8.58
N ASP A 65 8.00 -16.67 9.70
CA ASP A 65 7.18 -15.72 10.45
C ASP A 65 7.07 -14.38 9.72
N LEU A 66 8.13 -13.95 9.03
CA LEU A 66 8.10 -12.77 8.17
C LEU A 66 7.14 -12.97 6.99
N ALA A 67 7.22 -14.12 6.32
CA ALA A 67 6.32 -14.45 5.22
C ALA A 67 4.86 -14.49 5.70
N ARG A 68 4.60 -15.11 6.86
CA ARG A 68 3.26 -15.17 7.45
C ARG A 68 2.74 -13.78 7.79
N ALA A 69 3.54 -12.93 8.44
CA ALA A 69 3.15 -11.58 8.79
C ALA A 69 2.82 -10.71 7.57
N ALA A 70 3.58 -10.86 6.48
CA ALA A 70 3.32 -10.13 5.23
C ALA A 70 2.07 -10.63 4.49
N LEU A 71 1.76 -11.94 4.55
CA LEU A 71 0.53 -12.48 3.96
C LEU A 71 -0.71 -12.16 4.81
N ASP A 72 -0.55 -12.13 6.14
CA ASP A 72 -1.61 -11.79 7.07
C ASP A 72 -1.93 -10.28 7.08
N ALA A 73 -1.18 -9.45 6.34
CA ALA A 73 -1.12 -7.99 6.40
C ALA A 73 -2.44 -7.28 6.76
N LYS A 74 -2.75 -7.27 8.07
CA LYS A 74 -3.78 -6.47 8.75
C LYS A 74 -3.19 -5.16 9.26
N ALA A 75 -2.01 -4.79 8.77
CA ALA A 75 -1.36 -3.55 9.13
C ALA A 75 -2.30 -2.38 8.79
N PRO A 76 -2.37 -1.34 9.63
CA PRO A 76 -3.11 -0.14 9.27
C PRO A 76 -2.68 0.37 7.90
N LEU A 77 -3.66 0.80 7.11
CA LEU A 77 -3.41 1.36 5.79
C LEU A 77 -2.49 2.58 5.91
N LYS A 78 -1.39 2.56 5.16
CA LYS A 78 -0.42 3.66 5.12
C LYS A 78 -1.00 4.74 4.21
N PRO A 79 -1.09 6.00 4.69
CA PRO A 79 -1.52 7.09 3.83
C PRO A 79 -0.55 7.24 2.66
N PHE A 80 -1.08 7.57 1.49
CA PHE A 80 -0.22 7.88 0.35
C PHE A 80 0.53 9.20 0.55
N GLY A 81 1.80 9.21 0.12
CA GLY A 81 2.68 10.37 0.28
C GLY A 81 3.12 10.64 1.72
N ARG A 82 3.84 11.76 1.93
CA ARG A 82 4.19 12.21 3.28
C ARG A 82 2.92 12.70 3.98
N PRO A 83 2.72 12.41 5.28
CA PRO A 83 1.59 12.94 6.02
C PRO A 83 1.57 14.46 5.89
N LYS A 84 0.55 15.01 5.20
CA LYS A 84 0.24 16.42 5.35
C LYS A 84 -0.14 16.58 6.82
N ASN A 85 0.70 17.28 7.59
CA ASN A 85 0.40 17.66 8.98
C ASN A 85 -0.81 18.61 9.01
N THR A 86 -1.99 18.14 8.63
CA THR A 86 -3.26 18.79 8.93
C THR A 86 -3.61 18.43 10.36
N VAL A 87 -2.94 19.10 11.30
CA VAL A 87 -3.47 19.28 12.64
C VAL A 87 -4.77 20.06 12.46
N VAL A 88 -5.90 19.34 12.40
CA VAL A 88 -7.22 19.95 12.55
C VAL A 88 -7.23 20.54 13.95
N LYS A 89 -6.94 21.83 14.06
CA LYS A 89 -7.07 22.58 15.30
C LYS A 89 -8.51 22.41 15.76
N LEU A 90 -8.70 21.57 16.78
CA LEU A 90 -9.95 21.44 17.51
C LEU A 90 -10.26 22.82 18.10
N VAL A 91 -11.09 23.60 17.41
CA VAL A 91 -11.57 24.90 17.88
C VAL A 91 -12.44 24.62 19.10
N LYS A 92 -11.90 24.84 20.30
CA LYS A 92 -12.71 24.86 21.52
C LYS A 92 -13.74 25.97 21.40
N PRO A 93 -15.02 25.73 21.72
CA PRO A 93 -16.00 26.80 21.78
C PRO A 93 -15.62 27.73 22.94
N ARG A 94 -15.47 29.02 22.62
CA ARG A 94 -15.34 30.08 23.64
C ARG A 94 -16.66 30.13 24.41
N ARG A 95 -16.59 29.98 25.73
CA ARG A 95 -17.63 30.43 26.66
C ARG A 95 -17.20 31.76 27.25
#